data_AF-A0A356W9I4-F1
#
_entry.id   AF-A0A356W9I4-F1
#
_cell.length_a   1.000
_cell.length_b   1.000
_cell.length_c   1.000
_cell.angle_alpha   90.00
_cell.angle_beta   90.00
_cell.angle_gamma   90.00
#
_symmetry.space_group_name_H-M   'P 1'
#
loop_
_entity.id
_entity.type
_entity.pdbx_description
1 polymer ?
#
loop_
_entity_poly.entity_id
_entity_poly.type
_entity_poly.pdbx_seq_one_letter_code
_entity_poly.pdbx_strand_id
1 'polypeptide(L)'
;MSAELFAYICLAVGLASALVGGVFQSFSDFVMAGLVRAAPSGGIDSMQQINRTVFRSVFLATLLGLVPIMLVMSLLAWQTQDGAAKTMIFTGSAIYIVTV
;
A
#
# COMPACT_ATOMS: atom_id res chain seq x y z
N MET A 1 14.74 18.20 -10.59
CA MET A 1 13.85 17.16 -11.15
C MET A 1 12.92 17.83 -12.13
N SER A 2 12.76 17.31 -13.35
CA SER A 2 11.77 17.88 -14.28
C SER A 2 10.35 17.60 -13.77
N ALA A 3 9.39 18.45 -14.14
CA ALA A 3 7.99 18.30 -13.73
C ALA A 3 7.40 16.96 -14.19
N GLU A 4 7.75 16.52 -15.40
CA GLU A 4 7.32 15.23 -15.95
C GLU A 4 7.83 14.05 -15.13
N LEU A 5 9.12 14.06 -14.77
CA LEU A 5 9.70 13.00 -13.95
C LEU A 5 9.01 12.92 -12.57
N PHE A 6 8.70 14.07 -11.96
CA PHE A 6 7.96 14.10 -10.70
C PHE A 6 6.55 13.52 -10.84
N ALA A 7 5.84 13.84 -11.91
CA ALA A 7 4.52 13.29 -12.19
C ALA A 7 4.56 11.77 -12.38
N TYR A 8 5.56 11.24 -13.10
CA TYR A 8 5.73 9.79 -13.25
C TYR A 8 6.04 9.08 -11.93
N ILE A 9 6.81 9.71 -11.04
CA ILE A 9 7.06 9.16 -9.70
C ILE A 9 5.77 9.13 -8.89
N CYS A 10 4.98 10.21 -8.91
CA CYS A 10 3.68 10.25 -8.21
C CYS A 10 2.74 9.17 -8.74
N LEU A 11 2.69 8.97 -10.05
CA LEU A 11 1.89 7.92 -10.68
C LEU A 11 2.36 6.53 -10.22
N ALA A 12 3.67 6.25 -10.26
CA ALA A 12 4.22 4.97 -9.84
C ALA A 12 3.91 4.66 -8.36
N VAL A 13 4.05 5.66 -7.48
CA VAL A 13 3.73 5.53 -6.05
C VAL A 13 2.22 5.32 -5.85
N GLY A 14 1.38 6.05 -6.56
CA GLY A 14 -0.07 5.89 -6.53
C GLY A 14 -0.52 4.49 -6.98
N LEU A 15 0.06 3.97 -8.05
CA LEU A 15 -0.21 2.61 -8.53
C LEU A 15 0.26 1.55 -7.53
N ALA A 16 1.45 1.72 -6.93
CA ALA A 16 1.93 0.81 -5.89
C ALA A 16 1.01 0.80 -4.66
N SER A 17 0.53 1.98 -4.23
CA SER A 17 -0.48 2.10 -3.17
C SER A 17 -1.80 1.41 -3.54
N ALA A 18 -2.26 1.56 -4.79
CA ALA A 18 -3.48 0.91 -5.26
C ALA A 18 -3.35 -0.62 -5.30
N LEU A 19 -2.18 -1.15 -5.68
CA LEU A 19 -1.89 -2.58 -5.63
C LEU A 19 -1.96 -3.12 -4.20
N VAL A 20 -1.35 -2.42 -3.23
CA VAL A 20 -1.45 -2.78 -1.81
C VAL A 20 -2.92 -2.79 -1.35
N GLY A 21 -3.68 -1.75 -1.66
CA GLY A 21 -5.11 -1.68 -1.36
C GLY A 21 -5.92 -2.82 -1.99
N GLY A 22 -5.62 -3.19 -3.25
CA GLY A 22 -6.27 -4.30 -3.94
C GLY A 22 -6.01 -5.67 -3.31
N VAL A 23 -4.81 -5.89 -2.74
CA VAL A 23 -4.50 -7.12 -1.99
C VAL A 23 -5.35 -7.19 -0.72
N PHE A 24 -5.46 -6.09 0.04
CA PHE A 24 -6.31 -6.05 1.23
C PHE A 24 -7.78 -6.26 0.89
N GLN A 25 -8.29 -5.60 -0.15
CA GLN A 25 -9.66 -5.79 -0.62
C GLN A 25 -9.94 -7.26 -0.96
N SER A 26 -9.06 -7.88 -1.74
CA SER A 26 -9.15 -9.30 -2.10
C SER A 26 -9.14 -10.21 -0.86
N PHE A 27 -8.31 -9.87 0.13
CA PHE A 27 -8.21 -10.60 1.38
C PHE A 27 -9.52 -10.57 2.16
N SER A 28 -10.08 -9.37 2.32
CA SER A 28 -11.32 -9.16 3.06
C SER A 28 -12.53 -9.78 2.37
N ASP A 29 -12.63 -9.65 1.04
CA ASP A 29 -13.81 -10.07 0.29
C ASP A 29 -13.94 -11.59 0.19
N PHE A 30 -12.88 -12.27 -0.27
CA PHE A 30 -12.98 -13.69 -0.63
C PHE A 30 -11.97 -14.60 0.05
N VAL A 31 -10.78 -14.12 0.44
CA VAL A 31 -9.81 -14.99 1.14
C VAL A 31 -10.32 -15.35 2.53
N MET A 32 -10.71 -14.36 3.33
CA MET A 32 -11.25 -14.59 4.68
C MET A 32 -12.54 -15.40 4.66
N ALA A 33 -13.46 -15.10 3.72
CA ALA A 33 -14.68 -15.87 3.55
C ALA A 33 -14.39 -17.34 3.17
N GLY A 34 -13.41 -17.58 2.30
CA GLY A 34 -12.97 -18.92 1.93
C GLY A 34 -12.37 -19.70 3.10
N LEU A 35 -11.52 -19.06 3.90
CA LEU A 35 -10.89 -19.68 5.07
C LEU A 35 -11.90 -20.06 6.16
N VAL A 36 -12.91 -19.22 6.38
CA VAL A 36 -14.01 -19.51 7.33
C VAL A 36 -14.86 -20.70 6.86
N ARG A 37 -15.03 -20.88 5.55
CA ARG A 37 -15.78 -22.00 4.96
C ARG A 37 -14.96 -23.29 4.86
N ALA A 38 -13.64 -23.22 5.00
CA ALA A 38 -12.80 -24.41 5.00
C ALA A 38 -13.09 -25.28 6.23
N ALA A 39 -12.70 -26.56 6.16
CA ALA A 39 -12.76 -27.44 7.34
C ALA A 39 -12.03 -26.77 8.53
N PRO A 40 -12.53 -26.88 9.78
CA PRO A 40 -12.00 -26.11 10.91
C PRO A 40 -10.48 -26.23 11.12
N SER A 41 -9.89 -27.40 10.86
CA SER A 41 -8.44 -27.60 10.89
C SER A 41 -7.72 -26.91 9.73
N GLY A 42 -8.27 -26.98 8.52
CA GLY A 42 -7.66 -26.43 7.30
C GLY A 42 -7.61 -24.91 7.26
N GLY A 43 -8.62 -24.22 7.81
CA GLY A 43 -8.66 -22.74 7.84
C GLY A 43 -7.56 -22.15 8.72
N ILE A 44 -7.38 -22.68 9.93
CA ILE A 44 -6.35 -22.23 10.88
C ILE A 44 -4.95 -22.53 10.33
N ASP A 45 -4.72 -23.76 9.87
CA ASP A 45 -3.41 -24.16 9.32
C ASP A 45 -3.03 -23.29 8.11
N SER A 46 -3.99 -23.05 7.20
CA SER A 46 -3.79 -22.19 6.04
C SER A 46 -3.44 -20.76 6.44
N MET A 47 -4.14 -20.20 7.44
CA MET A 47 -3.83 -18.85 7.94
C MET A 47 -2.45 -18.74 8.55
N GLN A 48 -1.98 -19.76 9.27
CA GLN A 48 -0.62 -19.76 9.80
C GLN A 48 0.43 -19.76 8.67
N GLN A 49 0.21 -20.54 7.61
CA GLN A 49 1.13 -20.59 6.47
C GLN A 49 1.13 -19.28 5.67
N ILE A 50 -0.05 -18.67 5.49
CA ILE A 50 -0.18 -17.33 4.91
C ILE A 50 0.67 -16.33 5.69
N ASN A 51 0.50 -16.24 7.02
CA ASN A 51 1.24 -15.30 7.85
C ASN A 51 2.76 -15.49 7.74
N ARG A 52 3.23 -16.75 7.73
CA ARG A 52 4.67 -17.06 7.54
C ARG A 52 5.17 -16.66 6.16
N THR A 53 4.36 -16.87 5.11
CA THR A 53 4.73 -16.58 3.73
C THR A 53 4.76 -15.07 3.46
N VAL A 54 3.85 -14.31 4.06
CA VAL A 54 3.76 -12.85 3.91
C VAL A 54 5.06 -12.16 4.28
N PHE A 55 5.81 -12.64 5.29
CA PHE A 55 7.09 -12.07 5.69
C PHE A 55 8.14 -12.02 4.58
N ARG A 56 8.06 -12.89 3.57
CA ARG A 56 8.99 -12.94 2.43
C ARG A 56 8.35 -12.48 1.13
N SER A 57 7.16 -11.86 1.21
CA SER A 57 6.39 -11.44 0.03
C SER A 57 6.79 -10.03 -0.43
N VAL A 58 6.65 -9.79 -1.74
CA VAL A 58 6.76 -8.44 -2.32
C VAL A 58 5.71 -7.52 -1.70
N PHE A 59 4.51 -8.04 -1.39
CA PHE A 59 3.45 -7.28 -0.74
C PHE A 59 3.90 -6.61 0.56
N LEU A 60 4.51 -7.35 1.49
CA LEU A 60 4.96 -6.77 2.77
C LEU A 60 6.07 -5.74 2.55
N ALA A 61 7.00 -6.03 1.62
CA ALA A 61 8.06 -5.09 1.27
C ALA A 61 7.50 -3.79 0.66
N THR A 62 6.49 -3.87 -0.21
CA THR A 62 5.81 -2.70 -0.79
C THR A 62 4.97 -1.96 0.25
N LEU A 63 4.21 -2.69 1.08
CA LEU A 63 3.37 -2.13 2.14
C LEU A 63 4.19 -1.23 3.07
N LEU A 64 5.27 -1.77 3.64
CA LEU A 64 6.13 -1.06 4.57
C LEU A 64 7.06 -0.08 3.87
N GLY A 65 7.61 -0.45 2.71
CA GLY A 65 8.54 0.38 1.94
C GLY A 65 7.91 1.66 1.41
N LEU A 66 6.60 1.67 1.18
CA LEU A 66 5.88 2.89 0.77
C LEU A 66 5.80 3.94 1.89
N VAL A 67 5.87 3.58 3.18
CA VAL A 67 5.82 4.54 4.28
C VAL A 67 6.92 5.61 4.19
N PRO A 68 8.22 5.25 4.14
CA PRO A 68 9.28 6.25 3.97
C PRO A 68 9.19 6.96 2.61
N ILE A 69 8.70 6.29 1.55
CA ILE A 69 8.50 6.93 0.24
C ILE A 69 7.45 8.05 0.33
N MET A 70 6.32 7.80 1.01
CA MET A 70 5.27 8.81 1.21
C MET A 70 5.76 10.01 2.03
N LEU A 71 6.61 9.78 3.04
CA LEU A 71 7.26 10.85 3.81
C LEU A 71 8.18 11.70 2.92
N VAL A 72 9.01 11.07 2.10
CA VAL A 72 9.89 11.77 1.14
C VAL A 72 9.06 12.54 0.11
N MET A 73 8.01 11.93 -0.44
CA MET A 73 7.11 12.61 -1.39
C MET A 73 6.44 13.83 -0.77
N SER A 74 5.97 13.72 0.48
CA SER A 74 5.39 14.85 1.21
C SER A 74 6.39 15.99 1.42
N LEU A 75 7.64 15.67 1.78
CA LEU A 75 8.71 16.67 1.94
C LEU A 75 9.07 17.34 0.61
N LEU A 76 9.20 16.57 -0.47
CA LEU A 76 9.48 17.10 -1.80
C LEU A 76 8.34 17.98 -2.31
N ALA A 77 7.08 17.56 -2.10
CA ALA A 77 5.91 18.35 -2.43
C ALA A 77 5.86 19.65 -1.63
N TRP A 78 6.24 19.62 -0.34
CA TRP A 78 6.33 20.82 0.49
C TRP A 78 7.27 21.88 -0.09
N GLN A 79 8.41 21.45 -0.62
CA GLN A 79 9.47 22.33 -1.13
C GLN A 79 9.27 22.79 -2.57
N THR A 80 8.59 21.99 -3.40
CA THR A 80 8.62 22.17 -4.86
C THR A 80 7.25 22.38 -5.50
N GLN A 81 6.16 22.10 -4.79
CA GLN A 81 4.80 22.15 -5.34
C GLN A 81 3.96 23.17 -4.60
N ASP A 82 2.98 23.74 -5.30
CA ASP A 82 1.98 24.66 -4.76
C ASP A 82 0.56 24.25 -5.18
N GLY A 83 -0.44 24.82 -4.51
CA GLY A 83 -1.85 24.63 -4.83
C GLY A 83 -2.31 23.17 -4.72
N ALA A 84 -3.14 22.75 -5.68
CA ALA A 84 -3.83 21.46 -5.64
C ALA A 84 -2.88 20.25 -5.61
N ALA A 85 -1.75 20.31 -6.33
CA ALA A 85 -0.78 19.22 -6.37
C ALA A 85 -0.19 18.93 -4.99
N LYS A 86 0.18 19.98 -4.26
CA LYS A 86 0.66 19.88 -2.88
C LYS A 86 -0.40 19.23 -1.99
N THR A 87 -1.62 19.75 -2.00
CA THR A 87 -2.72 19.21 -1.17
C THR A 87 -2.99 17.74 -1.46
N MET A 88 -3.06 17.33 -2.74
CA MET A 88 -3.31 15.94 -3.12
C MET A 88 -2.22 14.99 -2.63
N ILE A 89 -0.95 15.36 -2.79
CA ILE A 89 0.18 14.53 -2.33
C ILE A 89 0.14 14.39 -0.81
N PHE A 90 -0.06 15.49 -0.08
CA PHE A 90 -0.17 15.45 1.38
C PHE A 90 -1.33 14.59 1.86
N THR A 91 -2.52 14.75 1.28
CA THR A 91 -3.69 13.94 1.66
C THR A 91 -3.48 12.47 1.34
N GLY A 92 -2.95 12.14 0.15
CA GLY A 92 -2.67 10.75 -0.24
C GLY A 92 -1.62 10.10 0.66
N SER A 93 -0.51 10.79 0.95
CA SER A 93 0.52 10.32 1.87
C SER A 93 -0.01 10.14 3.30
N ALA A 94 -0.81 11.09 3.80
CA ALA A 94 -1.40 10.98 5.14
C ALA A 94 -2.35 9.80 5.25
N ILE A 95 -3.23 9.59 4.25
CA ILE A 95 -4.13 8.42 4.22
C ILE A 95 -3.30 7.14 4.28
N TYR A 96 -2.32 6.98 3.38
CA TYR A 96 -1.51 5.77 3.33
C TYR A 96 -0.83 5.48 4.67
N ILE A 97 -0.15 6.47 5.25
CA ILE A 97 0.60 6.33 6.51
C ILE A 97 -0.31 5.99 7.69
N VAL A 98 -1.54 6.51 7.73
CA VAL A 98 -2.49 6.23 8.82
C VAL A 98 -3.14 4.85 8.67
N THR A 99 -3.31 4.37 7.42
CA THR A 99 -4.00 3.10 7.14
C THR A 99 -3.10 1.87 7.10
N VAL A 100 -1.78 2.06 6.97
CA VAL A 100 -0.75 1.00 7.00
C VAL A 100 -0.26 0.77 8.42
#